data_AF-A0A832AY19-F1
#
_entry.id   AF-A0A832AY19-F1
#
_cell.length_a   1.000
_cell.length_b   1.000
_cell.length_c   1.000
_cell.angle_alpha   90.00
_cell.angle_beta   90.00
_cell.angle_gamma   90.00
#
_symmetry.space_group_name_H-M   'P 1'
#
loop_
_entity.id
_entity.type
_entity.pdbx_description
1 polymer ?
#
loop_
_entity_poly.entity_id
_entity_poly.type
_entity_poly.pdbx_seq_one_letter_code
_entity_poly.pdbx_strand_id
1 'polypeptide(L)'
;MTFRLGRDVLLGPQHRLTRLYDLGLVERFRPFRAGREGEYHYVLDRLGAYLVAAMASDDLDAEVTIRWRTDQALTIATSQRLARTVETNDIFARLVTAGRARPDAKLATWWGERYCKAVLGEVVHPDGLGVWREGSARVTFCLEYDRGGEQLGCLAQKAVDYARLELAWGVPFWLLVVVPGPRREAGA
;
A
#
# COMPACT_ATOMS: atom_id res chain seq x y z
N MET A 1 3.23 41.43 20.97
CA MET A 1 3.07 40.03 21.40
C MET A 1 1.61 39.66 21.22
N THR A 2 1.28 39.01 20.10
CA THR A 2 -0.09 38.55 19.83
C THR A 2 0.01 37.25 19.06
N PHE A 3 -0.10 36.13 19.77
CA PHE A 3 -0.32 34.83 19.16
C PHE A 3 -1.78 34.78 18.68
N ARG A 4 -1.96 34.53 17.39
CA ARG A 4 -3.23 34.06 16.82
C ARG A 4 -2.90 32.80 16.04
N LEU A 5 -2.99 31.65 16.71
CA LEU A 5 -3.00 30.33 16.07
C LEU A 5 -4.31 30.22 15.29
N GLY A 6 -4.28 30.67 14.05
CA GLY A 6 -5.33 30.41 13.08
C GLY A 6 -5.34 28.93 12.73
N ARG A 7 -6.42 28.24 13.11
CA ARG A 7 -6.92 27.07 12.38
C ARG A 7 -6.87 27.38 10.89
N ASP A 8 -5.96 26.73 10.15
CA ASP A 8 -6.06 26.48 8.70
C ASP A 8 -4.82 25.73 8.20
N VAL A 9 -4.72 24.43 8.49
CA VAL A 9 -3.84 23.53 7.74
C VAL A 9 -4.60 22.25 7.39
N LEU A 10 -5.75 22.42 6.74
CA LEU A 10 -6.27 21.41 5.81
C LEU A 10 -5.52 21.55 4.48
N LEU A 11 -4.21 21.35 4.50
CA LEU A 11 -3.41 21.23 3.28
C LEU A 11 -3.65 19.81 2.75
N GLY A 12 -4.27 19.72 1.57
CA GLY A 12 -4.57 18.45 0.90
C GLY A 12 -3.32 17.56 0.71
N PRO A 13 -3.48 16.29 0.32
CA PRO A 13 -2.38 15.33 0.18
C PRO A 13 -1.22 15.84 -0.67
N GLN A 14 -1.52 16.60 -1.73
CA GLN A 14 -0.54 17.18 -2.65
C GLN A 14 0.42 18.15 -1.95
N HIS A 15 -0.08 19.04 -1.10
CA HIS A 15 0.76 19.99 -0.35
C HIS A 15 1.69 19.30 0.67
N ARG A 16 1.25 18.19 1.26
CA ARG A 16 2.11 17.40 2.16
C ARG A 16 3.21 16.69 1.39
N LEU A 17 2.90 16.09 0.24
CA LEU A 17 3.88 15.40 -0.60
C LEU A 17 4.91 16.36 -1.19
N THR A 18 4.51 17.57 -1.60
CA THR A 18 5.46 18.62 -2.02
C THR A 18 6.41 18.99 -0.89
N ARG A 19 5.91 19.19 0.33
CA ARG A 19 6.78 19.47 1.48
C ARG A 19 7.76 18.34 1.79
N LEU A 20 7.33 17.08 1.71
CA LEU A 20 8.21 15.94 1.91
C LEU A 20 9.30 15.86 0.82
N TYR A 21 8.96 16.24 -0.42
CA TYR A 21 9.92 16.34 -1.52
C TYR A 21 10.94 17.45 -1.26
N ASP A 22 10.49 18.64 -0.85
CA ASP A 22 11.37 19.78 -0.55
C ASP A 22 12.32 19.48 0.64
N LEU A 23 11.89 18.61 1.56
CA LEU A 23 12.70 18.11 2.68
C LEU A 23 13.64 16.94 2.29
N GLY A 24 13.63 16.48 1.04
CA GLY A 24 14.44 15.34 0.57
C GLY A 24 14.02 14.00 1.17
N LEU A 25 12.78 13.86 1.64
CA LEU A 25 12.28 12.60 2.22
C LEU A 25 11.68 11.67 1.17
N VAL A 26 11.22 12.25 0.07
CA VAL A 26 10.68 11.50 -1.07
C VAL A 26 11.30 12.03 -2.34
N GLU A 27 11.48 11.15 -3.31
CA GLU A 27 11.69 11.52 -4.70
C GLU A 27 10.39 11.46 -5.47
N ARG A 28 10.29 12.26 -6.53
CA ARG A 28 9.10 12.28 -7.40
C ARG A 28 9.45 12.03 -8.85
N PHE A 29 8.57 11.36 -9.55
CA PHE A 29 8.68 11.13 -10.99
C PHE A 29 7.32 11.28 -11.66
N ARG A 30 7.32 11.44 -12.99
CA ARG A 30 6.13 11.39 -13.83
C ARG A 30 6.37 10.35 -14.93
N PRO A 31 5.52 9.31 -15.06
CA PRO A 31 5.66 8.36 -16.14
C PRO A 31 5.36 9.07 -17.46
N PHE A 32 6.26 8.95 -18.42
CA PHE A 32 6.03 9.48 -19.77
C PHE A 32 5.07 8.54 -20.51
N ARG A 33 3.84 9.00 -20.78
CA ARG A 33 2.86 8.25 -21.57
C ARG A 33 2.49 9.05 -22.81
N ALA A 34 3.02 8.64 -23.97
CA ALA A 34 2.58 9.05 -25.31
C ALA A 34 2.05 10.50 -25.42
N GLY A 35 2.83 11.48 -24.95
CA GLY A 35 2.52 12.91 -25.09
C GLY A 35 1.59 13.53 -24.03
N ARG A 36 1.18 12.80 -22.99
CA ARG A 36 0.50 13.39 -21.81
C ARG A 36 1.44 13.42 -20.60
N GLU A 37 1.54 14.58 -19.96
CA GLU A 37 2.12 14.66 -18.62
C GLU A 37 1.22 13.89 -17.65
N GLY A 38 1.77 12.82 -17.06
CA GLY A 38 1.10 12.09 -15.99
C GLY A 38 1.14 12.83 -14.65
N GLU A 39 0.39 12.31 -13.67
CA GLU A 39 0.45 12.79 -12.29
C GLU A 39 1.84 12.53 -11.66
N TYR A 40 2.20 13.32 -10.64
CA TYR A 40 3.40 13.03 -9.85
C TYR A 40 3.18 11.77 -9.01
N HIS A 41 4.11 10.83 -9.14
CA HIS A 41 4.26 9.70 -8.25
C HIS A 41 5.47 9.92 -7.35
N TYR A 42 5.43 9.33 -6.15
CA TYR A 42 6.45 9.53 -5.12
C TYR A 42 6.99 8.18 -4.65
N VAL A 43 8.29 8.13 -4.39
CA VAL A 43 8.98 7.03 -3.72
C VAL A 43 9.76 7.59 -2.55
N LEU A 44 10.03 6.78 -1.52
CA LEU A 44 10.94 7.20 -0.45
C LEU A 44 12.32 7.48 -1.04
N ASP A 45 12.91 8.61 -0.65
CA ASP A 45 14.34 8.80 -0.80
C ASP A 45 15.08 8.09 0.35
N ARG A 46 16.41 8.03 0.31
CA ARG A 46 17.24 7.40 1.33
C ARG A 46 16.99 7.98 2.72
N LEU A 47 16.87 9.30 2.85
CA LEU A 47 16.59 9.93 4.15
C LEU A 47 15.20 9.55 4.66
N GLY A 48 14.18 9.57 3.78
CA GLY A 48 12.83 9.15 4.16
C GLY A 48 12.76 7.68 4.55
N ALA A 49 13.47 6.79 3.84
CA ALA A 49 13.55 5.38 4.18
C ALA A 49 14.21 5.15 5.55
N TYR A 50 15.23 5.94 5.89
CA TYR A 50 15.86 5.88 7.21
C TYR A 50 14.88 6.31 8.31
N LEU A 51 14.22 7.46 8.13
CA LEU A 51 13.23 7.94 9.11
C LEU A 51 12.08 6.97 9.32
N VAL A 52 11.53 6.40 8.24
CA VAL A 52 10.46 5.39 8.35
C VAL A 52 10.94 4.17 9.13
N ALA A 53 12.18 3.73 8.90
CA ALA A 53 12.73 2.56 9.59
C ALA A 53 13.00 2.85 11.07
N ALA A 54 13.52 4.04 11.41
CA ALA A 54 13.73 4.48 12.80
C ALA A 54 12.39 4.68 13.55
N MET A 55 11.38 5.23 12.87
CA MET A 55 10.02 5.29 13.42
C MET A 55 9.42 3.91 13.67
N ALA A 56 9.75 2.92 12.83
CA ALA A 56 9.26 1.54 13.01
C ALA A 56 9.93 0.83 14.19
N SER A 57 11.14 1.24 14.59
CA SER A 57 11.81 0.76 15.82
C SER A 57 11.34 1.47 17.09
N ASP A 58 10.45 2.47 16.99
CA ASP A 58 10.05 3.36 18.08
C ASP A 58 11.24 4.08 18.75
N ASP A 59 12.33 4.24 17.98
CA ASP A 59 13.58 4.85 18.41
C ASP A 59 14.20 5.60 17.22
N LEU A 60 14.17 6.92 17.28
CA LEU A 60 14.68 7.79 16.23
C LEU A 60 16.21 7.91 16.24
N ASP A 61 16.85 7.57 17.36
CA ASP A 61 18.31 7.58 17.52
C ASP A 61 18.93 6.20 17.21
N ALA A 62 18.09 5.20 16.90
CA ALA A 62 18.53 3.89 16.52
C ALA A 62 19.45 3.93 15.29
N GLU A 63 20.58 3.22 15.38
CA GLU A 63 21.44 2.96 14.23
C GLU A 63 20.75 1.95 13.30
N VAL A 64 19.91 2.46 12.40
CA VAL A 64 19.19 1.62 11.44
C VAL A 64 20.01 1.45 10.17
N THR A 65 20.51 0.23 9.94
CA THR A 65 21.15 -0.13 8.68
C THR A 65 20.09 -0.38 7.60
N ILE A 66 19.91 0.58 6.69
CA ILE A 66 19.06 0.40 5.52
C ILE A 66 19.90 0.16 4.26
N ARG A 67 19.49 -0.83 3.45
CA ARG A 67 20.01 -1.04 2.09
C ARG A 67 19.13 -0.36 1.02
N TRP A 68 18.49 0.75 1.38
CA TRP A 68 17.59 1.47 0.48
C TRP A 68 18.36 2.18 -0.64
N ARG A 69 17.83 2.08 -1.85
CA ARG A 69 18.41 2.65 -3.07
C ARG A 69 17.33 3.39 -3.84
N THR A 70 17.38 4.72 -3.81
CA THR A 70 16.38 5.58 -4.45
C THR A 70 16.36 5.39 -5.96
N ASP A 71 17.53 5.22 -6.59
CA ASP A 71 17.66 4.89 -8.01
C ASP A 71 16.94 3.58 -8.37
N GLN A 72 17.09 2.55 -7.54
CA GLN A 72 16.36 1.30 -7.69
C GLN A 72 14.84 1.49 -7.49
N ALA A 73 14.43 2.28 -6.51
CA ALA A 73 13.02 2.58 -6.27
C ALA A 73 12.37 3.28 -7.47
N LEU A 74 13.08 4.23 -8.10
CA LEU A 74 12.63 4.99 -9.27
C LEU A 74 12.46 4.13 -10.53
N THR A 75 13.02 2.91 -10.59
CA THR A 75 12.79 1.99 -11.73
C THR A 75 11.31 1.64 -11.95
N ILE A 76 10.45 1.83 -10.93
CA ILE A 76 9.01 1.67 -11.09
C ILE A 76 8.42 2.65 -12.13
N ALA A 77 9.06 3.79 -12.38
CA ALA A 77 8.59 4.82 -13.30
C ALA A 77 8.42 4.32 -14.74
N THR A 78 9.24 3.36 -15.15
CA THR A 78 9.22 2.73 -16.48
C THR A 78 8.62 1.32 -16.45
N SER A 79 8.18 0.86 -15.28
CA SER A 79 7.65 -0.49 -15.11
C SER A 79 6.20 -0.60 -15.59
N GLN A 80 5.89 -1.69 -16.27
CA GLN A 80 4.51 -2.07 -16.59
C GLN A 80 3.66 -2.34 -15.33
N ARG A 81 4.31 -2.54 -14.17
CA ARG A 81 3.64 -2.74 -12.87
C ARG A 81 3.11 -1.46 -12.25
N LEU A 82 3.57 -0.28 -12.68
CA LEU A 82 3.21 1.00 -12.04
C LEU A 82 1.71 1.19 -11.89
N ALA A 83 0.94 0.90 -12.94
CA ALA A 83 -0.52 1.00 -12.88
C ALA A 83 -1.10 0.09 -11.79
N ARG A 84 -0.66 -1.17 -11.72
CA ARG A 84 -1.12 -2.14 -10.71
C ARG A 84 -0.78 -1.66 -9.31
N THR A 85 0.47 -1.25 -9.10
CA THR A 85 0.92 -0.76 -7.79
C THR A 85 0.11 0.45 -7.33
N VAL A 86 -0.21 1.39 -8.24
CA VAL A 86 -1.04 2.55 -7.92
C VAL A 86 -2.47 2.13 -7.60
N GLU A 87 -3.08 1.27 -8.41
CA GLU A 87 -4.44 0.76 -8.23
C GLU A 87 -4.60 0.04 -6.87
N THR A 88 -3.67 -0.88 -6.56
CA THR A 88 -3.64 -1.58 -5.27
C THR A 88 -3.44 -0.61 -4.11
N ASN A 89 -2.51 0.34 -4.22
CA ASN A 89 -2.24 1.29 -3.15
C ASN A 89 -3.43 2.26 -2.93
N ASP A 90 -4.20 2.59 -3.96
CA ASP A 90 -5.40 3.42 -3.84
C ASP A 90 -6.47 2.74 -2.95
N ILE A 91 -6.65 1.42 -3.07
CA ILE A 91 -7.55 0.66 -2.18
C ILE A 91 -7.15 0.83 -0.72
N PHE A 92 -5.88 0.61 -0.40
CA PHE A 92 -5.39 0.77 0.98
C PHE A 92 -5.47 2.23 1.46
N ALA A 93 -5.14 3.21 0.61
CA ALA A 93 -5.27 4.62 0.95
C ALA A 93 -6.72 5.02 1.24
N ARG A 94 -7.68 4.47 0.49
CA ARG A 94 -9.12 4.63 0.76
C ARG A 94 -9.52 3.97 2.08
N LEU A 95 -9.01 2.77 2.39
CA LEU A 95 -9.26 2.13 3.69
C LEU A 95 -8.71 2.98 4.86
N VAL A 96 -7.49 3.52 4.75
CA VAL A 96 -6.94 4.45 5.74
C VAL A 96 -7.84 5.66 5.92
N THR A 97 -8.33 6.23 4.82
CA THR A 97 -9.24 7.39 4.84
C THR A 97 -10.57 7.04 5.50
N ALA A 98 -11.17 5.90 5.14
CA ALA A 98 -12.42 5.40 5.72
C ALA A 98 -12.27 5.04 7.21
N GLY A 99 -11.06 4.65 7.64
CA GLY A 99 -10.74 4.43 9.05
C GLY A 99 -10.70 5.74 9.81
N ARG A 100 -10.02 6.77 9.30
CA ARG A 100 -9.97 8.10 9.93
C ARG A 100 -11.33 8.77 10.11
N ALA A 101 -12.31 8.43 9.27
CA ALA A 101 -13.68 8.92 9.39
C ALA A 101 -14.49 8.24 10.52
N ARG A 102 -13.95 7.18 11.14
CA ARG A 102 -14.60 6.38 12.18
C ARG A 102 -13.72 6.31 13.44
N PRO A 103 -14.25 6.59 14.63
CA PRO A 103 -13.43 6.67 15.85
C PRO A 103 -12.83 5.32 16.29
N ASP A 104 -13.48 4.20 15.93
CA ASP A 104 -13.14 2.85 16.38
C ASP A 104 -12.58 1.97 15.26
N ALA A 105 -12.34 2.51 14.07
CA ALA A 105 -11.92 1.75 12.90
C ALA A 105 -10.58 2.21 12.33
N LYS A 106 -9.70 1.26 11.99
CA LYS A 106 -8.41 1.57 11.37
C LYS A 106 -7.85 0.42 10.54
N LEU A 107 -7.09 0.78 9.52
CA LEU A 107 -6.12 -0.13 8.91
C LEU A 107 -4.89 -0.19 9.83
N ALA A 108 -4.79 -1.27 10.62
CA ALA A 108 -3.73 -1.48 11.60
C ALA A 108 -2.41 -1.97 10.95
N THR A 109 -2.49 -2.62 9.80
CA THR A 109 -1.34 -3.13 9.06
C THR A 109 -1.59 -2.97 7.57
N TRP A 110 -0.55 -2.61 6.83
CA TRP A 110 -0.53 -2.59 5.37
C TRP A 110 0.83 -3.08 4.87
N TRP A 111 0.84 -4.21 4.18
CA TRP A 111 1.97 -4.71 3.41
C TRP A 111 1.68 -4.57 1.92
N GLY A 112 2.65 -4.03 1.18
CA GLY A 112 2.60 -4.02 -0.28
C GLY A 112 3.14 -5.32 -0.89
N GLU A 113 2.84 -5.56 -2.18
CA GLU A 113 3.23 -6.74 -2.97
C GLU A 113 4.67 -7.23 -2.72
N ARG A 114 5.66 -6.32 -2.69
CA ARG A 114 7.08 -6.69 -2.49
C ARG A 114 7.32 -7.33 -1.12
N TYR A 115 6.71 -6.80 -0.07
CA TYR A 115 6.86 -7.33 1.28
C TYR A 115 6.07 -8.64 1.42
N CYS A 116 4.86 -8.70 0.85
CA CYS A 116 4.10 -9.94 0.76
C CYS A 116 4.90 -11.03 0.06
N LYS A 117 5.54 -10.75 -1.07
CA LYS A 117 6.40 -11.72 -1.75
C LYS A 117 7.56 -12.19 -0.89
N ALA A 118 8.21 -11.29 -0.15
CA ALA A 118 9.33 -11.62 0.72
C ALA A 118 8.93 -12.51 1.91
N VAL A 119 7.71 -12.36 2.42
CA VAL A 119 7.25 -13.02 3.66
C VAL A 119 6.35 -14.22 3.39
N LEU A 120 5.53 -14.16 2.34
CA LEU A 120 4.47 -15.13 2.01
C LEU A 120 4.75 -15.91 0.71
N GLY A 121 5.77 -15.50 -0.07
CA GLY A 121 5.98 -15.94 -1.46
C GLY A 121 6.20 -17.44 -1.67
N GLU A 122 6.46 -18.21 -0.61
CA GLU A 122 6.48 -19.68 -0.69
C GLU A 122 5.07 -20.28 -0.84
N VAL A 123 4.02 -19.57 -0.44
CA VAL A 123 2.64 -20.06 -0.41
C VAL A 123 1.74 -19.24 -1.32
N VAL A 124 1.75 -17.90 -1.18
CA VAL A 124 0.88 -17.00 -1.93
C VAL A 124 1.59 -15.69 -2.30
N HIS A 125 1.05 -15.01 -3.31
CA HIS A 125 1.61 -13.77 -3.85
C HIS A 125 0.55 -12.65 -3.96
N PRO A 126 -0.06 -12.22 -2.86
CA PRO A 126 -1.06 -11.15 -2.92
C PRO A 126 -0.47 -9.83 -3.38
N ASP A 127 -1.32 -8.99 -3.98
CA ASP A 127 -0.99 -7.61 -4.32
C ASP A 127 -0.78 -6.73 -3.07
N GLY A 128 -1.40 -7.12 -1.97
CA GLY A 128 -1.12 -6.56 -0.65
C GLY A 128 -1.81 -7.33 0.46
N LEU A 129 -1.42 -7.05 1.68
CA LEU A 129 -2.07 -7.59 2.88
C LEU A 129 -2.45 -6.46 3.80
N GLY A 130 -3.65 -6.54 4.37
CA GLY A 130 -4.13 -5.60 5.36
C GLY A 130 -4.62 -6.28 6.63
N VAL A 131 -4.51 -5.56 7.74
CA VAL A 131 -5.25 -5.89 8.96
C VAL A 131 -6.19 -4.74 9.27
N TRP A 132 -7.49 -4.97 9.08
CA TRP A 132 -8.53 -4.05 9.50
C TRP A 132 -8.94 -4.34 10.94
N ARG A 133 -9.16 -3.28 11.72
CA ARG A 133 -9.72 -3.35 13.07
C ARG A 133 -10.89 -2.40 13.18
N GLU A 134 -11.98 -2.86 13.80
CA GLU A 134 -13.17 -2.06 14.09
C GLU A 134 -13.83 -2.57 15.38
N GLY A 135 -13.84 -1.74 16.43
CA GLY A 135 -14.21 -2.18 17.76
C GLY A 135 -13.37 -3.38 18.23
N SER A 136 -14.04 -4.49 18.56
CA SER A 136 -13.39 -5.77 18.89
C SER A 136 -13.07 -6.65 17.68
N ALA A 137 -13.60 -6.32 16.51
CA ALA A 137 -13.41 -7.11 15.29
C ALA A 137 -12.03 -6.87 14.69
N ARG A 138 -11.43 -7.95 14.18
CA ARG A 138 -10.16 -7.94 13.45
C ARG A 138 -10.29 -8.82 12.22
N VAL A 139 -9.92 -8.26 11.06
CA VAL A 139 -9.90 -8.96 9.78
C VAL A 139 -8.51 -8.84 9.19
N THR A 140 -7.82 -9.97 9.03
CA THR A 140 -6.61 -10.07 8.21
C THR A 140 -7.05 -10.44 6.80
N PHE A 141 -6.70 -9.64 5.80
CA PHE A 141 -7.09 -9.89 4.42
C PHE A 141 -5.91 -9.79 3.46
N CYS A 142 -5.95 -10.60 2.41
CA CYS A 142 -5.07 -10.57 1.26
C CYS A 142 -5.83 -9.97 0.07
N LEU A 143 -5.25 -8.96 -0.58
CA LEU A 143 -5.82 -8.26 -1.71
C LEU A 143 -5.32 -8.87 -3.01
N GLU A 144 -6.25 -9.21 -3.90
CA GLU A 144 -6.01 -9.65 -5.28
C GLU A 144 -6.70 -8.67 -6.22
N TYR A 145 -5.95 -7.98 -7.07
CA TYR A 145 -6.49 -7.08 -8.07
C TYR A 145 -6.52 -7.79 -9.42
N ASP A 146 -7.71 -8.24 -9.83
CA ASP A 146 -7.92 -8.86 -11.15
C ASP A 146 -8.16 -7.76 -12.19
N ARG A 147 -7.34 -7.72 -13.24
CA ARG A 147 -7.51 -6.79 -14.39
C ARG A 147 -8.16 -7.44 -15.60
N GLY A 148 -8.83 -8.55 -15.39
CA GLY A 148 -9.57 -9.25 -16.42
C GLY A 148 -8.82 -10.42 -17.06
N GLY A 149 -7.63 -10.75 -16.57
CA GLY A 149 -6.76 -11.78 -17.15
C GLY A 149 -6.87 -13.16 -16.50
N GLU A 150 -7.44 -13.25 -15.30
CA GLU A 150 -7.52 -14.53 -14.58
C GLU A 150 -8.78 -15.29 -14.97
N GLN A 151 -8.60 -16.56 -15.39
CA GLN A 151 -9.69 -17.51 -15.59
C GLN A 151 -10.22 -17.96 -14.22
N LEU A 152 -11.52 -18.25 -14.11
CA LEU A 152 -12.18 -18.69 -12.87
C LEU A 152 -11.48 -19.85 -12.14
N GLY A 153 -10.81 -20.75 -12.86
CA GLY A 153 -10.00 -21.81 -12.26
C GLY A 153 -8.81 -21.32 -11.42
N CYS A 154 -8.30 -20.12 -11.70
CA CYS A 154 -7.22 -19.48 -10.93
C CYS A 154 -7.70 -19.02 -9.55
N LEU A 155 -8.95 -18.56 -9.41
CA LEU A 155 -9.52 -18.16 -8.12
C LEU A 155 -9.74 -19.35 -7.19
N ALA A 156 -10.24 -20.48 -7.71
CA ALA A 156 -10.39 -21.70 -6.92
C ALA A 156 -9.03 -22.23 -6.42
N GLN A 157 -8.01 -22.21 -7.28
CA GLN A 157 -6.65 -22.60 -6.88
C GLN A 157 -6.08 -21.63 -5.82
N LYS A 158 -6.26 -20.31 -6.01
CA LYS A 158 -5.88 -19.31 -5.00
C LYS A 158 -6.54 -19.59 -3.66
N ALA A 159 -7.83 -19.93 -3.62
CA ALA A 159 -8.52 -20.27 -2.38
C ALA A 159 -7.88 -21.46 -1.63
N VAL A 160 -7.45 -22.49 -2.37
CA VAL A 160 -6.70 -23.62 -1.79
C VAL A 160 -5.36 -23.17 -1.22
N ASP A 161 -4.63 -22.31 -1.93
CA ASP A 161 -3.33 -21.82 -1.48
C ASP A 161 -3.46 -20.90 -0.26
N TYR A 162 -4.51 -20.07 -0.19
CA TYR A 162 -4.82 -19.29 1.01
C TYR A 162 -5.25 -20.17 2.20
N ALA A 163 -5.98 -21.26 1.98
CA ALA A 163 -6.28 -22.21 3.06
C ALA A 163 -5.00 -22.87 3.62
N ARG A 164 -4.01 -23.13 2.76
CA ARG A 164 -2.67 -23.59 3.23
C ARG A 164 -1.94 -22.52 4.03
N LEU A 165 -2.07 -21.25 3.63
CA LEU A 165 -1.49 -20.13 4.39
C LEU A 165 -2.10 -20.03 5.79
N GLU A 166 -3.43 -20.16 5.91
CA GLU A 166 -4.12 -20.18 7.21
C GLU A 166 -3.59 -21.27 8.13
N LEU A 167 -3.40 -22.49 7.62
CA LEU A 167 -2.83 -23.60 8.37
C LEU A 167 -1.40 -23.32 8.83
N ALA A 168 -0.58 -22.71 7.98
CA ALA A 168 0.82 -22.43 8.29
C ALA A 168 1.00 -21.29 9.31
N TRP A 169 0.11 -20.29 9.29
CA TRP A 169 0.23 -19.08 10.12
C TRP A 169 -0.69 -19.07 11.34
N GLY A 170 -1.66 -20.00 11.43
CA GLY A 170 -2.55 -20.13 12.57
C GLY A 170 -3.57 -19.00 12.73
N VAL A 171 -3.85 -18.26 11.65
CA VAL A 171 -4.84 -17.17 11.63
C VAL A 171 -5.65 -17.20 10.33
N PRO A 172 -6.93 -16.80 10.34
CA PRO A 172 -7.74 -16.73 9.13
C PRO A 172 -7.27 -15.57 8.23
N PHE A 173 -7.28 -15.82 6.91
CA PHE A 173 -6.96 -14.85 5.86
C PHE A 173 -8.13 -14.70 4.91
N TRP A 174 -8.77 -13.54 4.95
CA TRP A 174 -9.85 -13.21 4.03
C TRP A 174 -9.28 -12.82 2.67
N LEU A 175 -9.89 -13.32 1.59
CA LEU A 175 -9.52 -12.91 0.24
C LEU A 175 -10.39 -11.73 -0.22
N LEU A 176 -9.77 -10.57 -0.40
CA LEU A 176 -10.41 -9.41 -1.01
C LEU A 176 -10.05 -9.37 -2.49
N VAL A 177 -11.01 -9.73 -3.35
CA VAL A 177 -10.82 -9.69 -4.81
C VAL A 177 -11.45 -8.43 -5.36
N VAL A 178 -10.65 -7.63 -6.07
CA VAL A 178 -11.14 -6.45 -6.80
C VAL A 178 -11.18 -6.80 -8.28
N VAL A 179 -12.38 -6.81 -8.86
CA VAL A 179 -12.63 -7.07 -10.28
C VAL A 179 -13.06 -5.79 -11.01
N PRO A 180 -12.75 -5.61 -12.30
CA PRO A 180 -13.17 -4.43 -13.05
C PRO A 180 -14.60 -4.67 -13.57
N GLY A 181 -15.58 -4.09 -12.88
CA GLY A 181 -16.93 -3.86 -13.37
C GLY A 181 -18.00 -4.92 -13.03
N PRO A 182 -19.30 -4.57 -13.15
CA PRO A 182 -20.42 -5.31 -12.54
C PRO A 182 -20.67 -6.71 -13.12
N ARG A 183 -20.20 -6.99 -14.35
CA ARG A 183 -20.44 -8.28 -15.04
C ARG A 183 -19.62 -9.44 -14.47
N ARG A 184 -18.57 -9.18 -13.68
CA ARG A 184 -17.77 -10.24 -13.02
C ARG A 184 -18.20 -10.53 -11.58
N GLU A 185 -18.89 -9.62 -10.91
CA GLU A 185 -19.38 -9.85 -9.53
C GLU A 185 -20.41 -11.00 -9.47
N ALA A 186 -21.15 -11.24 -10.55
CA ALA A 186 -22.14 -12.31 -10.63
C ALA A 186 -21.57 -13.71 -10.94
N GLY A 187 -20.25 -13.82 -11.18
CA GLY A 187 -19.59 -15.09 -11.52
C GLY A 187 -18.39 -15.44 -10.62
N ALA A 188 -18.07 -14.61 -9.63
CA ALA A 188 -17.03 -14.86 -8.63
C ALA A 188 -17.58 -15.61 -7.41
#